data_AF-A0A2V9VRE8-F1
#
_entry.id   AF-A0A2V9VRE8-F1
#
_cell.length_a   1.000
_cell.length_b   1.000
_cell.length_c   1.000
_cell.angle_alpha   90.00
_cell.angle_beta   90.00
_cell.angle_gamma   90.00
#
_symmetry.space_group_name_H-M   'P 1'
#
loop_
_entity.id
_entity.type
_entity.pdbx_description
1 polymer ?
#
loop_
_entity_poly.entity_id
_entity_poly.type
_entity_poly.pdbx_seq_one_letter_code
_entity_poly.pdbx_strand_id
1 'polypeptide(L)'
;MSVAFQSKRAASKSGVESNSALASSEGAFAVRDLSFTIARGEVLGLVGESGSGKSVTSLALIRLLPYQARVSGEIIFAGGNGGPDSLLELPDENMRLLRGSRIAMIFQEPMTALNPVMRVGDQIAEAILAHDQVSKSEAWQRAVEGMKDVAIPDAERRARDYPHQLSGGMRQRVMIAMAIV
;
A
#
# COMPACT_ATOMS: atom_id res chain seq x y z
N MET A 1 -5.61 24.07 -3.22
CA MET A 1 -5.58 22.83 -4.02
C MET A 1 -6.72 21.99 -3.50
N SER A 2 -7.77 21.79 -4.30
CA SER A 2 -9.04 21.24 -3.83
C SER A 2 -9.40 19.95 -4.53
N VAL A 3 -9.77 18.95 -3.72
CA VAL A 3 -9.94 17.56 -4.14
C VAL A 3 -11.15 16.97 -3.42
N ALA A 4 -12.04 16.39 -4.21
CA ALA A 4 -13.42 16.11 -3.86
C ALA A 4 -13.80 14.61 -4.03
N PHE A 5 -14.09 13.86 -2.96
CA PHE A 5 -14.62 12.46 -3.01
C PHE A 5 -15.90 12.22 -2.23
N GLN A 6 -16.57 11.09 -2.38
CA GLN A 6 -17.94 10.89 -1.89
C GLN A 6 -18.19 9.42 -1.40
N SER A 7 -18.84 9.19 -0.24
CA SER A 7 -19.07 8.01 0.63
C SER A 7 -20.03 8.32 1.84
N LYS A 8 -21.16 7.59 1.96
CA LYS A 8 -22.15 7.70 3.06
C LYS A 8 -21.79 6.84 4.29
N ARG A 9 -22.10 7.35 5.51
CA ARG A 9 -22.16 6.56 6.77
C ARG A 9 -23.51 5.84 6.91
N ALA A 10 -23.47 4.65 7.51
CA ALA A 10 -24.63 3.94 8.05
C ALA A 10 -25.04 4.50 9.42
N ALA A 11 -26.35 4.60 9.64
CA ALA A 11 -26.97 5.18 10.83
C ALA A 11 -27.12 4.16 11.97
N SER A 12 -26.93 4.63 13.21
CA SER A 12 -27.55 4.09 14.43
C SER A 12 -28.54 5.16 14.93
N LYS A 13 -29.79 4.75 15.18
CA LYS A 13 -30.95 5.61 15.44
C LYS A 13 -31.03 6.06 16.90
N SER A 14 -31.38 7.33 17.12
CA SER A 14 -32.45 7.74 18.05
C SER A 14 -32.76 9.24 17.90
N GLY A 15 -34.04 9.60 17.67
CA GLY A 15 -34.56 10.97 17.78
C GLY A 15 -35.10 11.55 16.47
N VAL A 16 -36.39 11.90 16.48
CA VAL A 16 -37.25 12.30 15.34
C VAL A 16 -37.16 13.81 15.09
N GLU A 17 -37.10 14.23 13.82
CA GLU A 17 -37.95 15.31 13.27
C GLU A 17 -37.92 15.35 11.73
N SER A 18 -39.09 15.60 11.17
CA SER A 18 -39.46 15.44 9.76
C SER A 18 -39.05 16.65 8.90
N ASN A 19 -38.53 16.41 7.69
CA ASN A 19 -39.08 17.04 6.48
C ASN A 19 -38.56 16.37 5.22
N SER A 20 -39.51 16.02 4.35
CA SER A 20 -39.27 15.40 3.06
C SER A 20 -38.84 16.48 2.06
N ALA A 21 -37.59 16.38 1.62
CA ALA A 21 -37.15 16.98 0.37
C ALA A 21 -36.33 15.92 -0.36
N LEU A 22 -36.75 15.60 -1.58
CA LEU A 22 -36.16 14.60 -2.46
C LEU A 22 -34.65 14.86 -2.63
N ALA A 23 -33.82 14.08 -1.96
CA ALA A 23 -32.36 14.23 -2.02
C ALA A 23 -31.82 13.53 -3.27
N SER A 24 -31.35 14.33 -4.22
CA SER A 24 -30.48 13.91 -5.31
C SER A 24 -29.27 13.12 -4.78
N SER A 25 -28.82 12.15 -5.55
CA SER A 25 -27.81 11.15 -5.19
C SER A 25 -26.37 11.69 -5.14
N GLU A 26 -26.03 12.51 -4.14
CA GLU A 26 -24.65 12.96 -3.89
C GLU A 26 -24.03 12.18 -2.71
N GLY A 27 -22.86 11.58 -2.90
CA GLY A 27 -22.13 10.88 -1.83
C GLY A 27 -21.29 11.81 -0.93
N ALA A 28 -20.58 11.26 0.07
CA ALA A 28 -19.86 12.00 1.13
C ALA A 28 -18.31 11.83 1.33
N PHE A 29 -17.58 12.91 1.51
CA PHE A 29 -16.12 12.92 1.41
C PHE A 29 -15.42 12.16 2.53
N ALA A 30 -14.57 11.18 2.17
CA ALA A 30 -13.68 10.48 3.10
C ALA A 30 -12.47 11.34 3.51
N VAL A 31 -11.96 12.15 2.57
CA VAL A 31 -10.88 13.14 2.75
C VAL A 31 -11.24 14.36 1.90
N ARG A 32 -10.96 15.57 2.40
CA ARG A 32 -11.21 16.85 1.71
C ARG A 32 -9.94 17.69 1.72
N ASP A 33 -9.62 18.32 0.59
CA ASP A 33 -8.60 19.38 0.46
C ASP A 33 -7.25 19.06 1.13
N LEU A 34 -6.78 17.82 0.98
CA LEU A 34 -5.48 17.40 1.50
C LEU A 34 -4.36 17.85 0.56
N SER A 35 -3.33 18.49 1.10
CA SER A 35 -2.13 18.88 0.34
C SER A 35 -0.91 18.79 1.23
N PHE A 36 0.12 18.11 0.75
CA PHE A 36 1.43 18.03 1.40
C PHE A 36 2.49 17.66 0.36
N THR A 37 3.75 17.83 0.73
CA THR A 37 4.92 17.40 -0.05
C THR A 37 5.81 16.59 0.87
N ILE A 38 6.43 15.53 0.34
CA ILE A 38 7.42 14.73 1.06
C ILE A 38 8.73 14.83 0.28
N ALA A 39 9.75 15.44 0.86
CA ALA A 39 11.07 15.51 0.27
C ALA A 39 11.81 14.18 0.36
N ARG A 40 12.84 13.99 -0.47
CA ARG A 40 13.70 12.80 -0.39
C ARG A 40 14.35 12.72 0.99
N GLY A 41 14.20 11.57 1.66
CA GLY A 41 14.74 11.33 3.00
C GLY A 41 13.85 11.88 4.13
N GLU A 42 12.73 12.51 3.80
CA GLU A 42 11.75 12.96 4.79
C GLU A 42 10.82 11.82 5.21
N VAL A 43 10.44 11.83 6.49
CA VAL A 43 9.46 10.91 7.05
C VAL A 43 8.22 11.69 7.44
N LEU A 44 7.10 11.44 6.77
CA LEU A 44 5.81 12.03 7.10
C LEU A 44 4.97 11.07 7.95
N GLY A 45 4.59 11.52 9.14
CA GLY A 45 3.60 10.83 9.98
C GLY A 45 2.19 11.37 9.74
N LEU A 46 1.26 10.51 9.33
CA LEU A 46 -0.17 10.86 9.19
C LEU A 46 -0.97 10.30 10.38
N VAL A 47 -1.41 11.18 11.28
CA VAL A 47 -2.10 10.81 12.54
C VAL A 47 -3.54 11.33 12.55
N GLY A 48 -4.44 10.61 13.22
CA GLY A 48 -5.85 10.98 13.35
C GLY A 48 -6.70 9.83 13.87
N GLU A 49 -7.96 10.10 14.20
CA GLU A 49 -8.91 9.11 14.72
C GLU A 49 -9.27 8.01 13.70
N SER A 50 -9.80 6.88 14.16
CA SER A 50 -10.31 5.83 13.26
C SER A 50 -11.36 6.41 12.31
N GLY A 51 -11.24 6.10 11.01
CA GLY A 51 -12.14 6.64 9.98
C GLY A 51 -11.83 8.05 9.49
N SER A 52 -10.76 8.70 9.96
CA SER A 52 -10.33 10.03 9.49
C SER A 52 -9.74 10.07 8.07
N GLY A 53 -9.77 8.95 7.34
CA GLY A 53 -9.29 8.87 5.96
C GLY A 53 -7.80 8.53 5.78
N LYS A 54 -7.04 8.24 6.84
CA LYS A 54 -5.59 7.90 6.73
C LYS A 54 -5.28 6.79 5.74
N SER A 55 -5.93 5.64 5.89
CA SER A 55 -5.72 4.49 5.00
C SER A 55 -6.19 4.79 3.57
N VAL A 56 -7.27 5.56 3.43
CA VAL A 56 -7.78 6.01 2.12
C VAL A 56 -6.74 6.90 1.43
N THR A 57 -6.11 7.82 2.16
CA THR A 57 -5.00 8.65 1.65
C THR A 57 -3.84 7.77 1.17
N SER A 58 -3.36 6.83 1.99
CA SER A 58 -2.24 5.95 1.61
C SER A 58 -2.55 5.10 0.37
N LEU A 59 -3.77 4.54 0.29
CA LEU A 59 -4.20 3.74 -0.87
C LEU A 59 -4.39 4.61 -2.13
N ALA A 60 -4.82 5.86 -1.98
CA ALA A 60 -4.96 6.80 -3.09
C ALA A 60 -3.62 7.07 -3.77
N LEU A 61 -2.55 7.28 -2.98
CA LEU A 61 -1.19 7.55 -3.47
C LEU A 61 -0.68 6.47 -4.42
N ILE A 62 -1.02 5.20 -4.17
CA ILE A 62 -0.59 4.08 -5.01
C ILE A 62 -1.72 3.51 -5.88
N ARG A 63 -2.83 4.24 -6.04
CA ARG A 63 -4.00 3.84 -6.85
C ARG A 63 -4.54 2.44 -6.53
N LEU A 64 -4.61 2.09 -5.24
CA LEU A 64 -5.20 0.85 -4.75
C LEU A 64 -6.56 1.07 -4.07
N LEU A 65 -7.22 2.20 -4.36
CA LEU A 65 -8.57 2.44 -3.87
C LEU A 65 -9.59 1.49 -4.53
N PRO A 66 -10.70 1.16 -3.83
CA PRO A 66 -11.80 0.43 -4.43
C PRO A 66 -12.37 1.17 -5.64
N TYR A 67 -12.90 0.44 -6.63
CA TYR A 67 -13.42 1.02 -7.88
C TYR A 67 -14.51 2.09 -7.68
N GLN A 68 -15.29 1.99 -6.60
CA GLN A 68 -16.31 2.96 -6.23
C GLN A 68 -15.75 4.29 -5.70
N ALA A 69 -14.49 4.31 -5.26
CA ALA A 69 -13.83 5.52 -4.81
C ALA A 69 -13.18 6.22 -6.01
N ARG A 70 -13.27 7.55 -6.01
CA ARG A 70 -12.62 8.38 -7.03
C ARG A 70 -11.40 9.05 -6.43
N VAL A 71 -10.49 9.48 -7.30
CA VAL A 71 -9.43 10.45 -6.99
C VAL A 71 -9.56 11.63 -7.98
N SER A 72 -9.11 12.81 -7.61
CA SER A 72 -9.23 14.13 -8.24
C SER A 72 -8.09 14.98 -7.68
N GLY A 73 -7.70 16.04 -8.39
CA GLY A 73 -6.43 16.72 -8.14
C GLY A 73 -5.26 15.97 -8.77
N GLU A 74 -4.10 16.06 -8.13
CA GLU A 74 -2.84 15.60 -8.70
C GLU A 74 -1.98 14.91 -7.65
N ILE A 75 -1.26 13.87 -8.05
CA ILE A 75 -0.28 13.17 -7.22
C ILE A 75 1.00 13.07 -8.05
N ILE A 76 1.97 13.93 -7.75
CA ILE A 76 3.25 13.98 -8.47
C ILE A 76 4.30 13.14 -7.75
N PHE A 77 4.92 12.23 -8.50
CA PHE A 77 6.05 11.44 -8.04
C PHE A 77 7.32 11.80 -8.82
N ALA A 78 8.29 12.41 -8.14
CA ALA A 78 9.56 12.84 -8.75
C ALA A 78 10.49 11.67 -9.16
N GLY A 79 10.15 10.44 -8.79
CA GLY A 79 10.99 9.26 -9.02
C GLY A 79 10.69 8.48 -10.30
N GLY A 80 9.98 9.06 -11.26
CA GLY A 80 9.59 8.42 -12.52
C GLY A 80 10.74 8.03 -13.46
N ASN A 81 10.39 7.47 -14.62
CA ASN A 81 11.33 7.11 -15.69
C ASN A 81 11.80 8.34 -16.48
N GLY A 82 12.56 9.24 -15.84
CA GLY A 82 13.19 10.41 -16.47
C GLY A 82 12.56 11.77 -16.15
N GLY A 83 11.63 11.84 -15.19
CA GLY A 83 10.99 13.08 -14.75
C GLY A 83 9.89 12.87 -13.70
N PRO A 84 9.22 13.94 -13.25
CA PRO A 84 8.05 13.82 -12.39
C PRO A 84 6.86 13.20 -13.14
N ASP A 85 6.27 12.16 -12.56
CA ASP A 85 5.07 11.50 -13.09
C ASP A 85 3.81 11.93 -12.33
N SER A 86 2.73 12.23 -13.06
CA SER A 86 1.38 12.31 -12.47
C SER A 86 0.80 10.91 -12.30
N LEU A 87 0.77 10.41 -11.07
CA LEU A 87 0.37 9.01 -10.80
C LEU A 87 -1.08 8.72 -11.21
N LEU A 88 -1.97 9.72 -11.16
CA LEU A 88 -3.37 9.59 -11.52
C LEU A 88 -3.59 9.42 -13.03
N GLU A 89 -2.68 9.95 -13.84
CA GLU A 89 -2.75 9.93 -15.30
C GLU A 89 -1.85 8.87 -15.93
N LEU A 90 -0.96 8.25 -15.13
CA LEU A 90 -0.09 7.19 -15.60
C LEU A 90 -0.88 5.98 -16.13
N PRO A 91 -0.49 5.42 -17.29
CA PRO A 91 -1.01 4.14 -17.75
C PRO A 91 -0.76 3.03 -16.72
N ASP A 92 -1.67 2.05 -16.65
CA ASP A 92 -1.61 0.99 -15.64
C ASP A 92 -0.33 0.15 -15.70
N GLU A 93 0.22 -0.06 -16.90
CA GLU A 93 1.51 -0.75 -17.09
C GLU A 93 2.67 0.02 -16.44
N ASN A 94 2.71 1.35 -16.58
CA ASN A 94 3.74 2.18 -15.96
C ASN A 94 3.54 2.27 -14.45
N MET A 95 2.28 2.34 -13.99
CA MET A 95 1.97 2.29 -12.55
C MET A 95 2.40 0.96 -11.93
N ARG A 96 2.27 -0.15 -12.66
CA ARG A 96 2.75 -1.48 -12.25
C ARG A 96 4.26 -1.52 -12.10
N LEU A 97 5.01 -0.82 -12.95
CA LEU A 97 6.47 -0.73 -12.83
C LEU A 97 6.89 0.07 -11.59
N LEU A 98 6.14 1.11 -11.20
CA LEU A 98 6.45 1.91 -10.01
C LEU A 98 6.13 1.20 -8.70
N ARG A 99 4.99 0.49 -8.65
CA ARG A 99 4.60 -0.30 -7.48
C ARG A 99 5.60 -1.43 -7.27
N GLY A 100 6.00 -1.65 -6.02
CA GLY A 100 6.95 -2.71 -5.67
C GLY A 100 8.42 -2.33 -5.89
N SER A 101 8.76 -1.58 -6.94
CA SER A 101 10.16 -1.20 -7.23
C SER A 101 10.57 0.19 -6.70
N ARG A 102 9.68 1.19 -6.80
CA ARG A 102 9.96 2.59 -6.42
C ARG A 102 9.03 3.09 -5.32
N ILE A 103 7.84 2.51 -5.25
CA ILE A 103 6.84 2.77 -4.20
C ILE A 103 6.34 1.43 -3.70
N ALA A 104 6.70 1.08 -2.47
CA ALA A 104 6.22 -0.12 -1.79
C ALA A 104 5.22 0.23 -0.69
N MET A 105 4.31 -0.69 -0.39
CA MET A 105 3.36 -0.56 0.72
C MET A 105 3.46 -1.77 1.63
N ILE A 106 3.52 -1.50 2.93
CA ILE A 106 3.46 -2.50 3.99
C ILE A 106 2.07 -2.37 4.64
N PHE A 107 1.22 -3.39 4.46
CA PHE A 107 -0.13 -3.40 5.01
C PHE A 107 -0.15 -3.63 6.53
N GLN A 108 -1.19 -3.13 7.19
CA GLN A 108 -1.31 -3.15 8.66
C GLN A 108 -1.44 -4.56 9.26
N GLU A 109 -1.90 -5.55 8.49
CA GLU A 109 -2.14 -6.93 8.96
C GLU A 109 -1.25 -7.93 8.19
N PRO A 110 -0.14 -8.40 8.78
CA PRO A 110 0.79 -9.29 8.08
C PRO A 110 0.22 -10.64 7.68
N MET A 111 -0.82 -11.09 8.38
CA MET A 111 -1.46 -12.38 8.15
C MET A 111 -2.27 -12.43 6.87
N THR A 112 -2.85 -11.31 6.47
CA THR A 112 -3.62 -11.22 5.22
C THR A 112 -2.73 -10.91 4.03
N ALA A 113 -1.52 -10.38 4.27
CA ALA A 113 -0.59 -10.02 3.21
C ALA A 113 0.29 -11.17 2.71
N LEU A 114 0.66 -12.13 3.57
CA LEU A 114 1.43 -13.29 3.16
C LEU A 114 0.53 -14.44 2.70
N ASN A 115 0.87 -15.05 1.57
CA ASN A 115 0.21 -16.25 1.08
C ASN A 115 0.55 -17.45 2.01
N PRO A 116 -0.43 -18.04 2.73
CA PRO A 116 -0.19 -19.05 3.74
C PRO A 116 0.31 -20.38 3.18
N VAL A 117 0.13 -20.62 1.87
CA VAL A 117 0.55 -21.86 1.18
C VAL A 117 1.86 -21.71 0.40
N MET A 118 2.53 -20.56 0.52
CA MET A 118 3.84 -20.31 -0.09
C MET A 118 4.89 -20.13 1.00
N ARG A 119 6.13 -20.53 0.72
CA ARG A 119 7.25 -20.24 1.64
C ARG A 119 7.57 -18.76 1.61
N VAL A 120 8.10 -18.24 2.69
CA VAL A 120 8.35 -16.79 2.80
C VAL A 120 9.45 -16.31 1.85
N GLY A 121 10.50 -17.12 1.63
CA GLY A 121 11.55 -16.81 0.67
C GLY A 121 11.05 -16.80 -0.78
N ASP A 122 10.14 -17.71 -1.13
CA ASP A 122 9.54 -17.77 -2.47
C ASP A 122 8.71 -16.51 -2.77
N GLN A 123 7.98 -16.00 -1.77
CA GLN A 123 7.16 -14.78 -1.92
C GLN A 123 8.02 -13.52 -2.11
N ILE A 124 9.12 -13.41 -1.34
CA ILE A 124 10.07 -12.30 -1.53
C ILE A 124 10.76 -12.41 -2.90
N ALA A 125 11.17 -13.61 -3.31
CA ALA A 125 11.78 -13.83 -4.61
C ALA A 125 10.81 -13.55 -5.78
N GLU A 126 9.51 -13.81 -5.61
CA GLU A 126 8.48 -13.47 -6.60
C GLU A 126 8.36 -11.96 -6.80
N ALA A 127 8.45 -11.17 -5.72
CA ALA A 127 8.48 -9.71 -5.82
C ALA A 127 9.67 -9.23 -6.66
N ILE A 128 10.86 -9.79 -6.42
CA ILE A 128 12.06 -9.46 -7.21
C ILE A 128 11.86 -9.84 -8.69
N LEU A 129 11.41 -11.07 -8.97
CA LEU A 129 11.19 -11.55 -10.34
C LEU A 129 10.08 -10.78 -11.09
N ALA A 130 9.17 -10.13 -10.38
CA ALA A 130 8.14 -9.29 -10.97
C ALA A 130 8.67 -7.97 -11.51
N HIS A 131 9.85 -7.52 -11.04
CA HIS A 131 10.41 -6.19 -11.34
C HIS A 131 11.80 -6.25 -11.99
N ASP A 132 12.58 -7.31 -11.74
CA ASP A 132 13.95 -7.46 -12.20
C ASP A 132 14.13 -8.63 -13.18
N GLN A 133 15.00 -8.45 -14.17
CA GLN A 133 15.41 -9.50 -15.11
C GLN A 133 16.57 -10.32 -14.52
N VAL A 134 16.27 -11.17 -13.53
CA VAL A 134 17.26 -12.01 -12.83
C VAL A 134 16.88 -13.49 -12.86
N SER A 135 17.86 -14.36 -12.60
CA SER A 135 17.58 -15.79 -12.49
C SER A 135 16.82 -16.12 -11.19
N LYS A 136 16.06 -17.23 -11.19
CA LYS A 136 15.39 -17.72 -9.96
C LYS A 136 16.37 -17.95 -8.80
N SER A 137 17.58 -18.41 -9.10
CA SER A 137 18.62 -18.62 -8.09
C SER A 137 19.09 -17.31 -7.48
N GLU A 138 19.25 -16.28 -8.31
CA GLU A 138 19.65 -14.95 -7.87
C GLU A 138 18.54 -14.27 -7.06
N ALA A 139 17.29 -14.34 -7.52
CA ALA A 139 16.14 -13.84 -6.78
C ALA A 139 16.02 -14.51 -5.40
N TRP A 140 16.25 -15.83 -5.32
CA TRP A 140 16.29 -16.54 -4.03
C TRP A 140 17.41 -16.04 -3.11
N GLN A 141 18.62 -15.82 -3.64
CA GLN A 141 19.74 -15.29 -2.85
C GLN A 141 19.44 -13.89 -2.31
N ARG A 142 18.92 -13.00 -3.16
CA ARG A 142 18.49 -11.66 -2.77
C ARG A 142 17.35 -11.68 -1.76
N ALA A 143 16.39 -12.60 -1.90
CA ALA A 143 15.32 -12.78 -0.93
C ALA A 143 15.85 -13.18 0.46
N VAL A 144 16.81 -14.11 0.51
CA VAL A 144 17.49 -14.50 1.76
C VAL A 144 18.27 -13.32 2.33
N GLU A 145 18.95 -12.54 1.50
CA GLU A 145 19.70 -11.36 1.95
C GLU A 145 18.76 -10.28 2.51
N GLY A 146 17.65 -9.98 1.85
CA GLY A 146 16.63 -9.06 2.37
C GLY A 146 16.03 -9.53 3.70
N MET A 147 15.90 -10.85 3.91
CA MET A 147 15.52 -11.40 5.21
C MET A 147 16.59 -11.17 6.30
N LYS A 148 17.88 -11.11 5.95
CA LYS A 148 18.96 -10.74 6.88
C LYS A 148 18.96 -9.25 7.19
N ASP A 149 18.72 -8.40 6.20
CA ASP A 149 18.66 -6.94 6.38
C ASP A 149 17.60 -6.54 7.41
N VAL A 150 16.49 -7.27 7.48
CA VAL A 150 15.44 -7.08 8.48
C VAL A 150 15.65 -7.92 9.74
N ALA A 151 16.82 -8.53 9.91
CA ALA A 151 17.24 -9.35 11.05
C ALA A 151 16.31 -10.54 11.38
N ILE A 152 15.92 -11.33 10.36
CA ILE A 152 15.36 -12.67 10.60
C ILE A 152 16.49 -13.62 11.06
N PRO A 153 16.39 -14.25 12.24
CA PRO A 153 17.39 -15.22 12.68
C PRO A 153 17.35 -16.46 11.80
N ASP A 154 18.51 -17.02 11.46
CA ASP A 154 18.65 -18.17 10.54
C ASP A 154 17.91 -17.98 9.20
N ALA A 155 18.09 -16.81 8.57
CA ALA A 155 17.37 -16.39 7.36
C ALA A 155 17.38 -17.48 6.26
N GLU A 156 18.51 -18.13 6.00
CA GLU A 156 18.65 -19.22 5.03
C GLU A 156 17.69 -20.39 5.29
N ARG A 157 17.52 -20.75 6.57
CA ARG A 157 16.63 -21.82 7.00
C ARG A 157 15.18 -21.34 7.00
N ARG A 158 14.94 -20.16 7.58
CA ARG A 158 13.61 -19.53 7.72
C ARG A 158 12.99 -19.15 6.38
N ALA A 159 13.78 -18.87 5.35
CA ALA A 159 13.28 -18.62 4.00
C ALA A 159 12.43 -19.78 3.47
N ARG A 160 12.69 -21.00 3.96
CA ARG A 160 11.93 -22.20 3.60
C ARG A 160 10.71 -22.46 4.50
N ASP A 161 10.53 -21.67 5.54
CA ASP A 161 9.35 -21.75 6.41
C ASP A 161 8.14 -21.11 5.70
N TYR A 162 6.95 -21.61 6.03
CA TYR A 162 5.68 -21.00 5.70
C TYR A 162 5.29 -19.92 6.73
N PRO A 163 4.41 -18.96 6.38
CA PRO A 163 4.02 -17.88 7.30
C PRO A 163 3.57 -18.39 8.67
N HIS A 164 2.80 -19.49 8.74
CA HIS A 164 2.29 -20.04 9.99
C HIS A 164 3.39 -20.53 10.97
N GLN A 165 4.62 -20.75 10.49
CA GLN A 165 5.77 -21.18 11.30
C GLN A 165 6.59 -20.00 11.86
N LEU A 166 6.28 -18.78 11.46
CA LEU A 166 6.93 -17.55 11.93
C LEU A 166 6.14 -16.87 13.04
N SER A 167 6.83 -16.16 13.94
CA SER A 167 6.18 -15.26 14.90
C SER A 167 5.54 -14.06 14.20
N GLY A 168 4.61 -13.36 14.86
CA GLY A 168 3.99 -12.15 14.30
C GLY A 168 5.02 -11.08 13.90
N GLY A 169 6.03 -10.84 14.75
CA GLY A 169 7.12 -9.90 14.44
C GLY A 169 8.00 -10.35 13.29
N MET A 170 8.24 -11.66 13.12
CA MET A 170 8.96 -12.19 11.96
C MET A 170 8.14 -12.01 10.67
N ARG A 171 6.82 -12.22 10.71
CA ARG A 171 5.96 -11.98 9.54
C ARG A 171 5.98 -10.52 9.11
N GLN A 172 5.94 -9.59 10.07
CA GLN A 172 6.08 -8.16 9.78
C GLN A 172 7.44 -7.83 9.16
N ARG A 173 8.54 -8.40 9.69
CA ARG A 173 9.89 -8.24 9.11
C ARG A 173 9.97 -8.82 7.70
N VAL A 174 9.37 -9.98 7.42
CA VAL A 174 9.28 -10.54 6.07
C VAL A 174 8.56 -9.58 5.10
N MET A 175 7.48 -8.92 5.53
CA MET A 175 6.84 -7.91 4.69
C MET A 175 7.72 -6.69 4.45
N ILE A 176 8.48 -6.26 5.46
CA ILE A 176 9.47 -5.19 5.30
C ILE A 176 10.53 -5.63 4.28
N ALA A 177 11.05 -6.85 4.38
CA ALA A 177 12.03 -7.39 3.43
C ALA A 177 11.46 -7.36 2.01
N MET A 178 10.23 -7.83 1.81
CA MET A 178 9.56 -7.79 0.49
C MET A 178 9.38 -6.37 -0.06
N ALA A 179 9.31 -5.36 0.80
CA ALA A 179 9.13 -3.96 0.39
C ALA A 179 10.45 -3.23 0.09
N ILE A 180 11.61 -3.79 0.46
CA ILE A 180 12.93 -3.16 0.29
C ILE A 180 13.82 -3.88 -0.74
N VAL A 181 13.46 -5.09 -1.17
CA VAL A 181 14.19 -5.86 -2.20
C VAL A 181 13.82 -5.47 -3.62
#